data_AF-A0A7M2J493-F1
#
_entry.id   AF-A0A7M2J493-F1
#
_cell.length_a   1.000
_cell.length_b   1.000
_cell.length_c   1.000
_cell.angle_alpha   90.00
_cell.angle_beta   90.00
_cell.angle_gamma   90.00
#
_symmetry.space_group_name_H-M   'P 1'
#
loop_
_entity.id
_entity.type
_entity.pdbx_description
1 polymer ?
#
loop_
_entity_poly.entity_id
_entity_poly.type
_entity_poly.pdbx_seq_one_letter_code
_entity_poly.pdbx_strand_id
1 'polypeptide(L)'
;MLKGLAITPPILGRISIGKMVEKNGKRLPEKDDQFTLTSQVQSRDGWLLHPLNEELRNGQDGKLRSIPIRLLFNEPDLNFRADYSLFDRNTGRPLCVGNGETCKRLTKDGIQSLPCPSPDGCSLAQGNACKPYGRLNVVIGDDDPLGSFVFRTTGYNSIRTLAARLHYLQAVSGNRLACLPLQLRLRGKSTRQSYGTPIFYVDITVRTGLSIEDALLAAKLLEKTRQASGFDQSALDQVARHGFNNGAFEDSEEDTRAIVEELFPSPEDQHNHTELQAQLASPDKPSLAQKLELQALGHKDKSSVQ
;
A
#
# COMPACT_ATOMS: atom_id res chain seq x y z
N MET A 1 -29.28 7.69 7.10
CA MET A 1 -27.96 7.26 6.59
C MET A 1 -28.09 6.95 5.10
N LEU A 2 -27.17 7.42 4.27
CA LEU A 2 -27.19 7.11 2.82
C LEU A 2 -26.97 5.61 2.64
N LYS A 3 -27.94 4.92 2.03
CA LYS A 3 -27.76 3.53 1.62
C LYS A 3 -26.77 3.50 0.45
N GLY A 4 -25.83 2.55 0.44
CA GLY A 4 -24.83 2.46 -0.62
C GLY A 4 -23.51 3.20 -0.35
N LEU A 5 -23.34 3.85 0.80
CA LEU A 5 -22.09 4.55 1.16
C LEU A 5 -21.19 3.63 1.99
N ALA A 6 -20.03 3.27 1.44
CA ALA A 6 -18.99 2.58 2.20
C ALA A 6 -18.49 3.50 3.32
N ILE A 7 -18.49 3.00 4.56
CA ILE A 7 -17.85 3.69 5.69
C ILE A 7 -16.43 3.15 5.79
N THR A 8 -15.47 3.97 5.39
CA THR A 8 -14.04 3.69 5.51
C THR A 8 -13.43 4.52 6.65
N PRO A 9 -12.29 4.12 7.23
CA PRO A 9 -11.53 4.99 8.12
C PRO A 9 -11.28 6.37 7.50
N PRO A 10 -11.40 7.46 8.26
CA PRO A 10 -11.00 8.78 7.80
C PRO A 10 -9.54 8.74 7.34
N ILE A 11 -9.29 9.16 6.11
CA ILE A 11 -7.94 9.28 5.59
C ILE A 11 -7.42 10.66 6.04
N LEU A 12 -6.19 10.72 6.52
CA LEU A 12 -5.47 11.95 6.92
C LEU A 12 -4.40 12.30 5.88
N GLY A 13 -3.83 11.27 5.26
CA GLY A 13 -2.78 11.41 4.26
C GLY A 13 -2.54 10.12 3.50
N ARG A 14 -1.59 10.19 2.58
CA ARG A 14 -1.22 9.10 1.68
C ARG A 14 0.20 8.67 1.94
N ILE A 15 0.47 7.40 1.71
CA ILE A 15 1.83 6.84 1.63
C ILE A 15 2.03 6.40 0.19
N SER A 16 3.12 6.84 -0.44
CA SER A 16 3.54 6.38 -1.77
C SER A 16 4.95 5.80 -1.74
N ILE A 17 5.26 4.96 -2.74
CA ILE A 17 6.61 4.45 -3.03
C ILE A 17 6.99 4.76 -4.49
N GLY A 18 6.62 5.97 -4.91
CA GLY A 18 6.67 6.44 -6.28
C GLY A 18 6.28 7.90 -6.37
N LYS A 19 6.55 8.50 -7.52
CA LYS A 19 6.28 9.91 -7.83
C LYS A 19 5.83 10.06 -9.28
N MET A 20 5.09 11.12 -9.57
CA MET A 20 4.82 11.53 -10.94
C MET A 20 6.02 12.33 -11.48
N VAL A 21 6.49 12.00 -12.68
CA VAL A 21 7.56 12.72 -13.36
C VAL A 21 7.10 13.14 -14.75
N GLU A 22 7.48 14.33 -15.18
CA GLU A 22 7.30 14.74 -16.58
C GLU A 22 8.45 14.21 -17.43
N LYS A 23 8.12 13.43 -18.45
CA LYS A 23 9.06 12.94 -19.46
C LYS A 23 8.43 13.16 -20.83
N ASN A 24 9.13 13.89 -21.71
CA ASN A 24 8.66 14.21 -23.07
C ASN A 24 7.27 14.87 -23.11
N GLY A 25 6.99 15.78 -22.18
CA GLY A 25 5.70 16.49 -22.09
C GLY A 25 4.53 15.63 -21.58
N LYS A 26 4.78 14.38 -21.14
CA LYS A 26 3.81 13.49 -20.51
C LYS A 26 4.14 13.27 -19.04
N ARG A 27 3.13 13.27 -18.18
CA ARG A 27 3.26 12.90 -16.76
C ARG A 27 3.16 11.38 -16.63
N LEU A 28 4.21 10.76 -16.11
CA LEU A 28 4.32 9.30 -15.97
C LEU A 28 4.64 8.92 -14.52
N PRO A 29 4.06 7.83 -13.99
CA PRO A 29 4.41 7.33 -12.67
C PRO A 29 5.76 6.63 -12.69
N GLU A 30 6.67 7.06 -11.80
CA GLU A 30 7.98 6.45 -11.60
C GLU A 30 8.05 5.79 -10.22
N LYS A 31 8.55 4.55 -10.17
CA LYS A 31 8.80 3.86 -8.89
C LYS A 31 9.97 4.51 -8.17
N ASP A 32 9.79 4.75 -6.88
CA ASP A 32 10.83 5.31 -6.02
C ASP A 32 11.33 4.24 -5.05
N ASP A 33 12.49 4.48 -4.47
CA ASP A 33 13.09 3.63 -3.45
C ASP A 33 12.92 4.23 -2.06
N GLN A 34 11.91 5.06 -1.83
CA GLN A 34 11.60 5.58 -0.50
C GLN A 34 10.09 5.72 -0.33
N PHE A 35 9.66 5.79 0.92
CA PHE A 35 8.34 6.25 1.24
C PHE A 35 8.27 7.78 1.11
N THR A 36 7.11 8.25 0.70
CA THR A 36 6.71 9.66 0.78
C THR A 36 5.36 9.74 1.46
N LEU A 37 5.23 10.59 2.49
CA LEU A 37 3.96 10.89 3.13
C LEU A 37 3.44 12.23 2.62
N THR A 38 2.21 12.24 2.10
CA THR A 38 1.55 13.47 1.65
C THR A 38 0.23 13.66 2.39
N SER A 39 -0.24 14.89 2.46
CA SER A 39 -1.62 15.17 2.88
C SER A 39 -2.60 14.77 1.77
N GLN A 40 -3.88 15.05 1.99
CA GLN A 40 -4.93 14.94 0.98
C GLN A 40 -5.10 16.23 0.15
N VAL A 41 -4.20 17.20 0.30
CA VAL A 41 -4.25 18.43 -0.48
C VAL A 41 -3.37 18.28 -1.72
N GLN A 42 -3.97 18.44 -2.89
CA GLN A 42 -3.27 18.44 -4.16
C GLN A 42 -3.13 19.88 -4.69
N SER A 43 -1.89 20.30 -4.96
CA SER A 43 -1.57 21.54 -5.67
C SER A 43 -1.32 21.25 -7.16
N ARG A 44 -1.01 22.30 -7.95
CA ARG A 44 -0.62 22.16 -9.36
C ARG A 44 0.63 21.27 -9.53
N ASP A 45 1.53 21.31 -8.56
CA ASP A 45 2.81 20.60 -8.60
C ASP A 45 2.74 19.17 -8.03
N GLY A 46 1.58 18.79 -7.46
CA GLY A 46 1.35 17.46 -6.92
C GLY A 46 0.77 17.48 -5.50
N TRP A 47 0.89 16.34 -4.81
CA TRP A 47 0.42 16.20 -3.44
C TRP A 47 1.33 16.95 -2.47
N LEU A 48 0.75 17.75 -1.58
CA LEU A 48 1.49 18.48 -0.57
C LEU A 48 2.07 17.50 0.47
N LEU A 49 3.35 17.66 0.82
CA LEU A 49 4.00 16.81 1.83
C LEU A 49 3.31 16.96 3.19
N HIS A 50 3.16 15.83 3.90
CA HIS A 50 2.68 15.82 5.27
C HIS A 50 3.85 16.15 6.23
N PRO A 51 3.67 16.88 7.35
CA PRO A 51 4.74 17.17 8.32
C PRO A 51 5.53 15.92 8.77
N LEU A 52 4.81 14.82 9.06
CA LEU A 52 5.39 13.50 9.37
C LEU A 52 6.40 12.98 8.31
N ASN A 53 6.34 13.43 7.05
CA ASN A 53 7.31 13.04 6.02
C ASN A 53 8.74 13.48 6.37
N GLU A 54 8.89 14.66 6.98
CA GLU A 54 10.18 15.18 7.43
C GLU A 54 10.52 14.66 8.83
N GLU A 55 9.56 14.64 9.74
CA GLU A 55 9.77 14.17 11.12
C GLU A 55 10.27 12.72 11.16
N LEU A 56 9.68 11.82 10.36
CA LEU A 56 10.10 10.42 10.31
C LEU A 56 11.48 10.19 9.68
N ARG A 57 12.05 11.21 9.03
CA ARG A 57 13.44 11.19 8.57
C ARG A 57 14.42 11.56 9.68
N ASN A 58 13.92 11.90 10.87
CA ASN A 58 14.69 12.28 12.06
C ASN A 58 15.72 13.39 11.76
N GLY A 59 15.37 14.33 10.87
CA GLY A 59 16.28 15.40 10.44
C GLY A 59 17.52 14.94 9.65
N GLN A 60 17.58 13.66 9.25
CA GLN A 60 18.62 13.15 8.38
C GLN A 60 18.20 13.31 6.92
N ASP A 61 19.16 13.68 6.07
CA ASP A 61 19.00 13.81 4.61
C ASP A 61 18.81 12.44 3.89
N GLY A 62 18.35 11.44 4.64
CA GLY A 62 18.26 10.05 4.25
C GLY A 62 16.91 9.68 3.64
N LYS A 63 16.91 8.57 2.89
CA LYS A 63 15.71 7.95 2.33
C LYS A 63 14.84 7.34 3.42
N LEU A 64 13.56 7.69 3.48
CA LEU A 64 12.59 7.08 4.39
C LEU A 64 12.28 5.65 3.94
N ARG A 65 12.90 4.67 4.60
CA ARG A 65 12.77 3.22 4.27
C ARG A 65 11.87 2.45 5.22
N SER A 66 11.49 3.07 6.33
CA SER A 66 10.69 2.45 7.38
C SER A 66 9.75 3.48 7.99
N ILE A 67 8.51 3.10 8.25
CA ILE A 67 7.52 3.96 8.93
C ILE A 67 6.93 3.17 10.10
N PRO A 68 7.09 3.62 11.36
CA PRO A 68 6.35 3.05 12.47
C PRO A 68 4.85 3.20 12.24
N ILE A 69 4.10 2.11 12.38
CA ILE A 69 2.65 2.12 12.19
C ILE A 69 1.93 1.43 13.36
N ARG A 70 0.64 1.71 13.47
CA ARG A 70 -0.35 0.90 14.18
C ARG A 70 -1.47 0.51 13.20
N LEU A 71 -2.26 -0.49 13.55
CA LEU A 71 -3.44 -0.90 12.79
C LEU A 71 -4.68 -0.53 13.59
N LEU A 72 -5.76 -0.17 12.89
CA LEU A 72 -7.03 0.20 13.51
C LEU A 72 -7.81 -1.02 13.98
N PHE A 73 -7.73 -2.11 13.20
CA PHE A 73 -8.57 -3.29 13.38
C PHE A 73 -7.75 -4.52 13.70
N ASN A 74 -8.35 -5.48 14.42
CA ASN A 74 -7.73 -6.79 14.60
C ASN A 74 -7.88 -7.66 13.36
N GLU A 75 -8.94 -7.47 12.58
CA GLU A 75 -9.16 -8.17 11.32
C GLU A 75 -8.25 -7.65 10.19
N PRO A 76 -7.45 -8.51 9.53
CA PRO A 76 -6.59 -8.15 8.39
C PRO A 76 -7.33 -7.41 7.27
N ASP A 77 -8.48 -7.93 6.85
CA ASP A 77 -9.24 -7.42 5.69
C ASP A 77 -9.85 -6.03 5.93
N LEU A 78 -10.01 -5.61 7.18
CA LEU A 78 -10.45 -4.26 7.52
C LEU A 78 -9.30 -3.25 7.38
N ASN A 79 -8.05 -3.69 7.54
CA ASN A 79 -6.86 -2.86 7.37
C ASN A 79 -6.36 -2.87 5.92
N PHE A 80 -6.33 -4.04 5.27
CA PHE A 80 -5.81 -4.22 3.92
C PHE A 80 -6.80 -4.96 3.02
N ARG A 81 -7.29 -4.27 1.99
CA ARG A 81 -8.19 -4.86 1.00
C ARG A 81 -7.47 -4.99 -0.33
N ALA A 82 -7.61 -6.14 -0.96
CA ALA A 82 -7.04 -6.40 -2.28
C ALA A 82 -8.08 -7.03 -3.18
N ASP A 83 -8.36 -6.36 -4.30
CA ASP A 83 -9.35 -6.77 -5.29
C ASP A 83 -8.81 -6.53 -6.71
N TYR A 84 -9.48 -7.07 -7.70
CA TYR A 84 -9.28 -6.73 -9.11
C TYR A 84 -10.16 -5.54 -9.47
N SER A 85 -9.51 -4.42 -9.79
CA SER A 85 -10.17 -3.16 -10.12
C SER A 85 -9.95 -2.79 -11.59
N LEU A 86 -11.01 -2.31 -12.23
CA LEU A 86 -11.01 -1.69 -13.56
C LEU A 86 -11.63 -0.31 -13.44
N PHE A 87 -10.91 0.70 -13.91
CA PHE A 87 -11.36 2.10 -13.91
C PHE A 87 -11.60 2.59 -15.33
N ASP A 88 -12.59 3.47 -15.50
CA ASP A 88 -12.79 4.26 -16.70
C ASP A 88 -11.71 5.35 -16.74
N ARG A 89 -10.94 5.39 -17.82
CA ARG A 89 -9.80 6.32 -17.94
C ARG A 89 -10.20 7.78 -18.14
N ASN A 90 -11.37 8.03 -18.72
CA ASN A 90 -11.82 9.38 -19.03
C ASN A 90 -12.43 10.05 -17.79
N THR A 91 -13.19 9.28 -17.02
CA THR A 91 -13.91 9.78 -15.85
C THR A 91 -13.17 9.54 -14.54
N GLY A 92 -12.25 8.57 -14.52
CA GLY A 92 -11.59 8.07 -13.32
C GLY A 92 -12.42 7.06 -12.55
N ARG A 93 -13.71 6.86 -12.87
CA ARG A 93 -14.65 6.10 -12.03
C ARG A 93 -14.43 4.58 -12.12
N PRO A 94 -14.64 3.82 -11.04
CA PRO A 94 -14.56 2.36 -11.10
C PRO A 94 -15.68 1.78 -11.98
N LEU A 95 -15.29 0.97 -12.96
CA LEU A 95 -16.21 0.22 -13.82
C LEU A 95 -16.49 -1.17 -13.27
N CYS A 96 -15.50 -1.80 -12.62
CA CYS A 96 -15.63 -3.15 -12.10
C CYS A 96 -14.66 -3.36 -10.94
N VAL A 97 -15.16 -3.88 -9.82
CA VAL A 97 -14.36 -4.32 -8.68
C VAL A 97 -14.74 -5.76 -8.36
N GLY A 98 -13.78 -6.68 -8.34
CA GLY A 98 -14.05 -8.11 -8.15
C GLY A 98 -12.95 -8.86 -7.42
N ASN A 99 -13.24 -10.06 -6.96
CA ASN A 99 -12.32 -10.88 -6.15
C ASN A 99 -11.79 -12.11 -6.90
N GLY A 100 -12.03 -12.23 -8.21
CA GLY A 100 -11.68 -13.42 -8.99
C GLY A 100 -12.72 -14.54 -8.93
N GLU A 101 -13.86 -14.32 -8.26
CA GLU A 101 -15.04 -15.19 -8.28
C GLU A 101 -16.30 -14.40 -8.65
N THR A 102 -16.51 -13.26 -8.02
CA THR A 102 -17.62 -12.32 -8.28
C THR A 102 -17.10 -10.88 -8.42
N CYS A 103 -17.87 -10.03 -9.07
CA CYS A 103 -17.59 -8.61 -9.15
C CYS A 103 -18.85 -7.74 -9.05
N LYS A 104 -18.67 -6.51 -8.59
CA LYS A 104 -19.60 -5.40 -8.74
C LYS A 104 -19.19 -4.63 -9.99
N ARG A 105 -20.07 -4.58 -10.99
CA ARG A 105 -19.80 -3.95 -12.29
C ARG A 105 -20.82 -2.87 -12.60
N LEU A 106 -20.35 -1.72 -13.05
CA LEU A 106 -21.19 -0.67 -13.63
C LEU A 106 -21.62 -1.10 -15.04
N THR A 107 -22.92 -1.24 -15.22
CA THR A 107 -23.57 -1.57 -16.50
C THR A 107 -24.52 -0.44 -16.90
N LYS A 108 -25.18 -0.57 -18.06
CA LYS A 108 -26.23 0.37 -18.48
C LYS A 108 -27.40 0.42 -17.50
N ASP A 109 -27.66 -0.69 -16.81
CA ASP A 109 -28.76 -0.83 -15.83
C ASP A 109 -28.31 -0.53 -14.39
N GLY A 110 -27.12 0.08 -14.22
CA GLY A 110 -26.53 0.38 -12.92
C GLY A 110 -25.55 -0.69 -12.45
N ILE A 111 -25.30 -0.73 -11.14
CA ILE A 111 -24.31 -1.62 -10.53
C ILE A 111 -24.91 -3.03 -10.36
N GLN A 112 -24.30 -4.03 -10.98
CA GLN A 112 -24.72 -5.42 -10.94
C GLN A 112 -23.66 -6.33 -10.32
N SER A 113 -24.11 -7.41 -9.68
CA SER A 113 -23.26 -8.52 -9.25
C SER A 113 -23.14 -9.56 -10.36
N LEU A 114 -21.92 -9.82 -10.84
CA LEU A 114 -21.64 -10.74 -11.94
C LEU A 114 -20.50 -11.71 -11.57
N PRO A 115 -20.36 -12.85 -12.26
CA PRO A 115 -19.17 -13.70 -12.16
C PRO A 115 -17.90 -12.94 -12.59
N CYS A 116 -16.79 -13.16 -11.88
CA CYS A 116 -15.50 -12.57 -12.18
C CYS A 116 -14.50 -13.69 -12.49
N PRO A 117 -14.15 -13.97 -13.76
CA PRO A 117 -13.22 -15.04 -14.12
C PRO A 117 -11.75 -14.67 -13.90
N SER A 118 -11.46 -13.70 -13.02
CA SER A 118 -10.16 -13.00 -12.87
C SER A 118 -9.70 -12.27 -14.16
N PRO A 119 -8.63 -11.45 -14.13
CA PRO A 119 -8.16 -10.74 -15.31
C PRO A 119 -7.78 -11.66 -16.49
N ASP A 120 -7.26 -12.86 -16.21
CA ASP A 120 -6.80 -13.79 -17.26
C ASP A 120 -7.94 -14.31 -18.14
N GLY A 121 -9.15 -14.42 -17.58
CA GLY A 121 -10.35 -14.90 -18.29
C GLY A 121 -11.38 -13.81 -18.60
N CYS A 122 -11.12 -12.55 -18.25
CA CYS A 122 -12.11 -11.47 -18.35
C CYS A 122 -11.95 -10.67 -19.65
N SER A 123 -13.00 -10.62 -20.48
CA SER A 123 -13.00 -9.83 -21.72
C SER A 123 -12.78 -8.34 -21.50
N LEU A 124 -13.13 -7.80 -20.33
CA LEU A 124 -12.92 -6.40 -19.97
C LEU A 124 -11.49 -6.11 -19.46
N ALA A 125 -10.69 -7.14 -19.21
CA ALA A 125 -9.31 -6.99 -18.72
C ALA A 125 -8.27 -6.86 -19.84
N GLN A 126 -8.70 -6.83 -21.11
CA GLN A 126 -7.83 -6.68 -22.28
C GLN A 126 -6.84 -5.53 -22.11
N GLY A 127 -5.58 -5.76 -22.51
CA GLY A 127 -4.52 -4.77 -22.38
C GLY A 127 -4.12 -4.46 -20.93
N ASN A 128 -4.32 -5.39 -20.00
CA ASN A 128 -4.00 -5.24 -18.57
C ASN A 128 -4.76 -4.07 -17.91
N ALA A 129 -6.00 -3.83 -18.36
CA ALA A 129 -6.85 -2.74 -17.88
C ALA A 129 -7.41 -3.03 -16.47
N CYS A 130 -7.70 -4.30 -16.18
CA CYS A 130 -8.10 -4.76 -14.86
C CYS A 130 -6.88 -5.28 -14.10
N LYS A 131 -6.57 -4.70 -12.94
CA LYS A 131 -5.34 -5.00 -12.17
C LYS A 131 -5.67 -5.33 -10.72
N PRO A 132 -4.84 -6.13 -10.04
CA PRO A 132 -4.93 -6.21 -8.58
C PRO A 132 -4.67 -4.83 -7.99
N TYR A 133 -5.47 -4.44 -7.00
CA TYR A 133 -5.46 -3.13 -6.37
C TYR A 133 -5.59 -3.30 -4.86
N GLY A 134 -4.48 -3.01 -4.17
CA GLY A 134 -4.36 -3.08 -2.72
C GLY A 134 -4.53 -1.72 -2.06
N ARG A 135 -5.33 -1.66 -0.99
CA ARG A 135 -5.59 -0.48 -0.17
C ARG A 135 -5.33 -0.81 1.30
N LEU A 136 -4.19 -0.33 1.81
CA LEU A 136 -3.78 -0.51 3.20
C LEU A 136 -4.04 0.78 3.98
N ASN A 137 -4.80 0.71 5.06
CA ASN A 137 -4.99 1.80 6.01
C ASN A 137 -4.19 1.52 7.28
N VAL A 138 -3.38 2.48 7.71
CA VAL A 138 -2.52 2.40 8.88
C VAL A 138 -2.60 3.68 9.70
N VAL A 139 -2.34 3.61 10.99
CA VAL A 139 -2.19 4.82 11.84
C VAL A 139 -0.71 5.14 11.96
N ILE A 140 -0.36 6.42 11.82
CA ILE A 140 1.00 6.94 12.00
C ILE A 140 0.92 8.10 12.99
N GLY A 141 1.81 8.13 13.98
CA GLY A 141 1.76 9.10 15.07
C GLY A 141 0.61 8.84 16.04
N ASP A 142 0.31 9.80 16.91
CA ASP A 142 -0.68 9.69 17.98
C ASP A 142 -1.74 10.81 17.97
N ASP A 143 -1.73 11.68 16.95
CA ASP A 143 -2.59 12.88 16.88
C ASP A 143 -4.08 12.55 16.74
N ASP A 144 -4.43 11.63 15.84
CA ASP A 144 -5.80 11.15 15.65
C ASP A 144 -5.81 9.61 15.73
N PRO A 145 -6.39 9.02 16.79
CA PRO A 145 -6.39 7.58 16.99
C PRO A 145 -7.30 6.81 16.02
N LEU A 146 -8.24 7.49 15.35
CA LEU A 146 -9.19 6.88 14.40
C LEU A 146 -8.93 7.29 12.94
N GLY A 147 -8.08 8.29 12.72
CA GLY A 147 -7.59 8.67 11.40
C GLY A 147 -6.51 7.71 10.88
N SER A 148 -6.37 7.66 9.56
CA SER A 148 -5.50 6.70 8.87
C SER A 148 -4.71 7.32 7.72
N PHE A 149 -3.55 6.74 7.43
CA PHE A 149 -2.82 6.95 6.20
C PHE A 149 -3.09 5.79 5.25
N VAL A 150 -3.34 6.10 3.99
CA VAL A 150 -3.64 5.09 2.98
C VAL A 150 -2.43 4.84 2.08
N PHE A 151 -2.04 3.56 1.96
CA PHE A 151 -1.08 3.07 0.98
C PHE A 151 -1.83 2.31 -0.11
N ARG A 152 -1.73 2.79 -1.36
CA ARG A 152 -2.36 2.19 -2.54
C ARG A 152 -1.32 1.56 -3.45
N THR A 153 -1.60 0.37 -3.98
CA THR A 153 -0.63 -0.32 -4.86
C THR A 153 -1.30 -1.26 -5.83
N THR A 154 -0.76 -1.35 -7.05
CA THR A 154 -1.07 -2.42 -8.01
C THR A 154 0.04 -3.48 -8.06
N GLY A 155 1.06 -3.35 -7.20
CA GLY A 155 2.23 -4.22 -7.19
C GLY A 155 1.98 -5.54 -6.48
N TYR A 156 1.93 -6.64 -7.23
CA TYR A 156 1.70 -8.00 -6.73
C TYR A 156 2.60 -8.40 -5.55
N ASN A 157 3.89 -8.02 -5.57
CA ASN A 157 4.81 -8.33 -4.49
C ASN A 157 4.43 -7.63 -3.16
N SER A 158 3.94 -6.40 -3.22
CA SER A 158 3.44 -5.71 -2.01
C SER A 158 2.15 -6.38 -1.54
N ILE A 159 1.18 -6.58 -2.45
CA ILE A 159 -0.14 -7.14 -2.11
C ILE A 159 0.00 -8.51 -1.41
N ARG A 160 0.72 -9.44 -2.03
CA ARG A 160 0.94 -10.78 -1.47
C ARG A 160 1.64 -10.73 -0.12
N THR A 161 2.67 -9.89 0.02
CA THR A 161 3.46 -9.81 1.26
C THR A 161 2.63 -9.23 2.39
N LEU A 162 1.91 -8.13 2.14
CA LEU A 162 1.07 -7.45 3.13
C LEU A 162 -0.05 -8.38 3.62
N ALA A 163 -0.78 -9.03 2.70
CA ALA A 163 -1.83 -9.98 3.06
C ALA A 163 -1.28 -11.10 3.97
N ALA A 164 -0.21 -11.78 3.56
CA ALA A 164 0.38 -12.86 4.34
C ALA A 164 0.86 -12.38 5.72
N ARG A 165 1.54 -11.22 5.79
CA ARG A 165 2.04 -10.66 7.05
C ARG A 165 0.91 -10.35 8.01
N LEU A 166 -0.17 -9.74 7.55
CA LEU A 166 -1.30 -9.36 8.41
C LEU A 166 -1.99 -10.59 8.99
N HIS A 167 -2.29 -11.61 8.18
CA HIS A 167 -2.88 -12.86 8.69
C HIS A 167 -1.95 -13.59 9.65
N TYR A 168 -0.66 -13.68 9.35
CA TYR A 168 0.29 -14.36 10.24
C TYR A 168 0.45 -13.61 11.56
N LEU A 169 0.56 -12.28 11.53
CA LEU A 169 0.66 -11.44 12.73
C LEU A 169 -0.62 -11.50 13.57
N GLN A 170 -1.80 -11.54 12.96
CA GLN A 170 -3.06 -11.77 13.66
C GLN A 170 -3.06 -13.12 14.38
N ALA A 171 -2.66 -14.19 13.68
CA ALA A 171 -2.64 -15.54 14.21
C ALA A 171 -1.67 -15.67 15.40
N VAL A 172 -0.42 -15.24 15.26
CA VAL A 172 0.58 -15.36 16.34
C VAL A 172 0.31 -14.44 17.53
N SER A 173 -0.41 -13.33 17.31
CA SER A 173 -0.81 -12.42 18.39
C SER A 173 -2.05 -12.84 19.15
N GLY A 174 -2.76 -13.87 18.68
CA GLY A 174 -4.04 -14.30 19.26
C GLY A 174 -5.10 -13.22 19.08
N ASN A 175 -5.26 -12.72 17.85
CA ASN A 175 -6.20 -11.68 17.46
C ASN A 175 -5.97 -10.31 18.15
N ARG A 176 -4.70 -9.89 18.26
CA ARG A 176 -4.30 -8.57 18.81
C ARG A 176 -3.56 -7.70 17.80
N LEU A 177 -3.91 -7.83 16.53
CA LEU A 177 -3.21 -7.18 15.43
C LEU A 177 -3.18 -5.64 15.60
N ALA A 178 -4.25 -5.01 16.08
CA ALA A 178 -4.33 -3.57 16.37
C ALA A 178 -3.47 -3.10 17.55
N CYS A 179 -2.95 -4.04 18.35
CA CYS A 179 -2.09 -3.76 19.50
C CYS A 179 -0.61 -4.04 19.22
N LEU A 180 -0.27 -4.62 18.07
CA LEU A 180 1.12 -4.94 17.74
C LEU A 180 1.94 -3.67 17.40
N PRO A 181 3.16 -3.53 17.93
CA PRO A 181 4.09 -2.49 17.51
C PRO A 181 4.70 -2.84 16.15
N LEU A 182 4.10 -2.32 15.08
CA LEU A 182 4.48 -2.64 13.70
C LEU A 182 5.22 -1.47 13.01
N GLN A 183 5.83 -1.79 11.87
CA GLN A 183 6.39 -0.81 10.94
C GLN A 183 6.21 -1.30 9.49
N LEU A 184 6.01 -0.36 8.57
CA LEU A 184 6.18 -0.60 7.13
C LEU A 184 7.67 -0.57 6.81
N ARG A 185 8.12 -1.46 5.92
CA ARG A 185 9.49 -1.49 5.41
C ARG A 185 9.52 -1.63 3.91
N LEU A 186 10.40 -0.89 3.27
CA LEU A 186 10.75 -1.12 1.86
C LEU A 186 11.74 -2.27 1.73
N ARG A 187 11.41 -3.21 0.84
CA ARG A 187 12.27 -4.34 0.48
C ARG A 187 12.62 -4.27 -0.99
N GLY A 188 13.90 -4.48 -1.32
CA GLY A 188 14.37 -4.61 -2.69
C GLY A 188 14.27 -6.06 -3.17
N LYS A 189 13.86 -6.26 -4.43
CA LYS A 189 13.96 -7.54 -5.13
C LYS A 189 14.37 -7.26 -6.58
N SER A 190 15.02 -8.21 -7.24
CA SER A 190 15.17 -8.19 -8.69
C SER A 190 14.34 -9.34 -9.28
N THR A 191 13.74 -9.13 -10.44
CA THR A 191 12.92 -10.12 -11.14
C THR A 191 13.33 -10.22 -12.59
N ARG A 192 13.03 -11.34 -13.25
CA ARG A 192 13.27 -11.49 -14.70
C ARG A 192 12.52 -10.42 -15.50
N GLN A 193 11.32 -10.04 -15.05
CA GLN A 193 10.50 -8.98 -15.65
C GLN A 193 11.07 -7.57 -15.46
N SER A 194 11.97 -7.36 -14.49
CA SER A 194 12.61 -6.06 -14.27
C SER A 194 13.99 -5.94 -14.94
N TYR A 195 14.38 -6.92 -15.78
CA TYR A 195 15.66 -6.96 -16.49
C TYR A 195 16.88 -6.71 -15.57
N GLY A 196 16.82 -7.23 -14.34
CA GLY A 196 17.89 -7.04 -13.36
C GLY A 196 17.77 -5.76 -12.52
N THR A 197 16.93 -4.80 -12.92
CA THR A 197 16.70 -3.55 -12.17
C THR A 197 16.05 -3.83 -10.81
N PRO A 198 16.55 -3.25 -9.70
CA PRO A 198 15.93 -3.38 -8.39
C PRO A 198 14.51 -2.81 -8.39
N ILE A 199 13.54 -3.61 -7.96
CA ILE A 199 12.18 -3.19 -7.68
C ILE A 199 11.96 -3.16 -6.16
N PHE A 200 11.19 -2.18 -5.69
CA PHE A 200 10.86 -2.04 -4.28
C PHE A 200 9.39 -2.45 -4.03
N TYR A 201 9.16 -3.13 -2.91
CA TYR A 201 7.84 -3.50 -2.44
C TYR A 201 7.72 -3.25 -0.93
N VAL A 202 6.49 -3.12 -0.45
CA VAL A 202 6.20 -2.85 0.96
C VAL A 202 5.97 -4.16 1.71
N ASP A 203 6.59 -4.26 2.88
CA ASP A 203 6.49 -5.35 3.86
C ASP A 203 6.02 -4.76 5.21
N ILE A 204 5.36 -5.57 6.04
CA ILE A 204 5.01 -5.22 7.42
C ILE A 204 5.81 -6.13 8.35
N THR A 205 6.51 -5.53 9.30
CA THR A 205 7.26 -6.25 10.33
C THR A 205 6.97 -5.69 11.71
N VAL A 206 7.35 -6.41 12.77
CA VAL A 206 7.53 -5.79 14.09
C VAL A 206 8.56 -4.66 14.00
N ARG A 207 8.45 -3.67 14.90
CA ARG A 207 9.37 -2.53 14.94
C ARG A 207 10.82 -3.01 15.11
N THR A 208 11.74 -2.26 14.48
CA THR A 208 13.18 -2.54 14.57
C THR A 208 13.63 -2.53 16.03
N GLY A 209 14.41 -3.53 16.43
CA GLY A 209 14.92 -3.67 17.80
C GLY A 209 14.02 -4.47 18.74
N LEU A 210 12.80 -4.87 18.32
CA LEU A 210 11.95 -5.78 19.10
C LEU A 210 12.03 -7.21 18.57
N SER A 211 12.11 -8.17 19.50
CA SER A 211 11.81 -9.57 19.18
C SER A 211 10.30 -9.75 18.94
N ILE A 212 9.91 -10.87 18.34
CA ILE A 212 8.49 -11.17 18.18
C ILE A 212 7.83 -11.42 19.54
N GLU A 213 8.54 -12.06 20.47
CA GLU A 213 8.10 -12.33 21.83
C GLU A 213 7.83 -11.02 22.61
N ASP A 214 8.74 -10.04 22.52
CA ASP A 214 8.56 -8.74 23.16
C ASP A 214 7.37 -7.98 22.56
N ALA A 215 7.21 -8.02 21.23
CA ALA A 215 6.07 -7.41 20.56
C ALA A 215 4.74 -8.03 20.99
N LEU A 216 4.71 -9.34 21.21
CA LEU A 216 3.54 -10.07 21.71
C LEU A 216 3.21 -9.71 23.17
N LEU A 217 4.23 -9.60 24.02
CA LEU A 217 4.05 -9.15 25.41
C LEU A 217 3.54 -7.70 25.47
N ALA A 218 4.11 -6.80 24.66
CA ALA A 218 3.66 -5.42 24.54
C ALA A 218 2.21 -5.34 24.06
N ALA A 219 1.82 -6.14 23.06
CA ALA A 219 0.44 -6.19 22.57
C ALA A 219 -0.55 -6.65 23.65
N LYS A 220 -0.19 -7.66 24.46
CA LYS A 220 -1.01 -8.11 25.60
C LYS A 220 -1.18 -7.03 26.66
N LEU A 221 -0.11 -6.30 26.98
CA LEU A 221 -0.18 -5.20 27.93
C LEU A 221 -1.08 -4.08 27.41
N LEU A 222 -0.91 -3.68 26.14
CA LEU A 222 -1.71 -2.63 25.52
C LEU A 222 -3.20 -3.00 25.43
N GLU A 223 -3.53 -4.25 25.10
CA GLU A 223 -4.90 -4.75 25.12
C GLU A 223 -5.54 -4.58 26.51
N LYS A 224 -4.85 -4.98 27.57
CA LYS A 224 -5.35 -4.81 28.95
C LYS A 224 -5.57 -3.36 29.32
N THR A 225 -4.63 -2.48 28.98
CA THR A 225 -4.75 -1.04 29.23
C THR A 225 -5.94 -0.45 28.48
N ARG A 226 -6.13 -0.81 27.20
CA ARG A 226 -7.26 -0.40 26.37
C ARG A 226 -8.60 -0.88 26.93
N GLN A 227 -8.68 -2.15 27.35
CA GLN A 227 -9.89 -2.69 27.98
C GLN A 227 -10.22 -1.96 29.28
N ALA A 228 -9.22 -1.68 30.12
CA ALA A 228 -9.41 -0.94 31.36
C ALA A 228 -9.88 0.51 31.14
N SER A 229 -9.52 1.12 30.00
CA SER A 229 -9.99 2.46 29.62
C SER A 229 -11.33 2.46 28.86
N GLY A 230 -11.95 1.30 28.65
CA GLY A 230 -13.22 1.18 27.91
C GLY A 230 -13.08 1.19 26.37
N PHE A 231 -11.89 0.95 25.84
CA PHE A 231 -11.68 0.84 24.39
C PHE A 231 -12.21 -0.52 23.88
N ASP A 232 -13.29 -0.50 23.13
CA ASP A 232 -13.91 -1.70 22.56
C ASP A 232 -13.44 -1.96 21.12
N GLN A 233 -12.37 -2.74 21.00
CA GLN A 233 -11.82 -3.16 19.72
C GLN A 233 -12.78 -4.07 18.93
N SER A 234 -13.59 -4.90 19.61
CA SER A 234 -14.49 -5.84 18.94
C SER A 234 -15.67 -5.10 18.30
N ALA A 235 -16.23 -4.12 19.01
CA ALA A 235 -17.27 -3.25 18.47
C ALA A 235 -16.73 -2.41 17.29
N LEU A 236 -15.50 -1.90 17.39
CA LEU A 236 -14.86 -1.15 16.30
C LEU A 236 -14.74 -2.01 15.03
N ASP A 237 -14.22 -3.25 15.15
CA ASP A 237 -14.10 -4.18 14.03
C ASP A 237 -15.47 -4.53 13.42
N GLN A 238 -16.50 -4.73 14.25
CA GLN A 238 -17.86 -5.02 13.78
C GLN A 238 -18.46 -3.85 12.97
N VAL A 239 -18.37 -2.62 13.49
CA VAL A 239 -18.88 -1.42 12.81
C VAL A 239 -18.14 -1.20 11.50
N ALA A 240 -16.82 -1.38 11.48
CA ALA A 240 -16.04 -1.28 10.25
C ALA A 240 -16.44 -2.33 9.21
N ARG A 241 -16.62 -3.60 9.62
CA ARG A 241 -17.06 -4.68 8.72
C ARG A 241 -18.42 -4.36 8.08
N HIS A 242 -19.38 -3.89 8.86
CA HIS A 242 -20.67 -3.44 8.32
C HIS A 242 -20.52 -2.20 7.43
N GLY A 243 -19.67 -1.27 7.85
CA GLY A 243 -19.34 -0.03 7.14
C GLY A 243 -18.82 -0.27 5.74
N PHE A 244 -17.80 -1.12 5.58
CA PHE A 244 -17.24 -1.47 4.27
C PHE A 244 -18.26 -2.14 3.36
N ASN A 245 -19.12 -3.01 3.90
CA ASN A 245 -20.14 -3.72 3.13
C ASN A 245 -21.30 -2.84 2.64
N ASN A 246 -21.39 -1.58 3.10
CA ASN A 246 -22.47 -0.68 2.72
C ASN A 246 -22.32 -0.13 1.30
N GLY A 247 -21.10 -0.02 0.76
CA GLY A 247 -20.85 0.56 -0.56
C GLY A 247 -20.34 -0.44 -1.59
N ALA A 248 -20.64 -0.18 -2.86
CA ALA A 248 -20.11 -0.98 -3.97
C ALA A 248 -18.65 -0.61 -4.32
N PHE A 249 -18.26 0.63 -4.04
CA PHE A 249 -16.94 1.19 -4.28
C PHE A 249 -16.52 2.04 -3.07
N GLU A 250 -15.23 2.06 -2.75
CA GLU A 250 -14.70 2.81 -1.60
C GLU A 250 -14.04 4.13 -1.97
N ASP A 251 -13.45 4.23 -3.17
CA ASP A 251 -12.72 5.42 -3.57
C ASP A 251 -13.68 6.56 -3.93
N SER A 252 -13.38 7.76 -3.40
CA SER A 252 -14.13 8.98 -3.70
C SER A 252 -13.93 9.39 -5.16
N GLU A 253 -14.90 10.12 -5.73
CA GLU A 253 -14.77 10.66 -7.10
C GLU A 253 -13.59 11.63 -7.24
N GLU A 254 -13.22 12.31 -6.15
CA GLU A 254 -12.13 13.28 -6.11
C GLU A 254 -10.75 12.59 -6.18
N ASP A 255 -10.59 11.46 -5.47
CA ASP A 255 -9.32 10.71 -5.46
C ASP A 255 -9.12 9.88 -6.73
N THR A 256 -10.20 9.48 -7.42
CA THR A 256 -10.12 8.43 -8.43
C THR A 256 -9.28 8.81 -9.64
N ARG A 257 -9.32 10.09 -10.07
CA ARG A 257 -8.52 10.56 -11.21
C ARG A 257 -7.02 10.42 -10.96
N ALA A 258 -6.55 10.85 -9.78
CA ALA A 258 -5.15 10.73 -9.40
C ALA A 258 -4.72 9.27 -9.25
N ILE A 259 -5.61 8.41 -8.73
CA ILE A 259 -5.38 6.96 -8.63
C ILE A 259 -5.19 6.34 -10.02
N VAL A 260 -6.05 6.71 -10.99
CA VAL A 260 -5.96 6.19 -12.36
C VAL A 260 -4.68 6.64 -13.05
N GLU A 261 -4.30 7.91 -12.91
CA GLU A 261 -3.05 8.46 -13.48
C GLU A 261 -1.82 7.74 -12.92
N GLU A 262 -1.78 7.49 -11.60
CA GLU A 262 -0.63 6.90 -10.92
C GLU A 262 -0.52 5.37 -11.07
N LEU A 263 -1.65 4.65 -11.01
CA LEU A 263 -1.68 3.20 -10.85
C LEU A 263 -2.23 2.43 -12.08
N PHE A 264 -2.98 3.12 -12.94
CA PHE A 264 -3.61 2.54 -14.14
C PHE A 264 -3.22 3.26 -15.44
N PRO A 265 -1.90 3.51 -15.71
CA PRO A 265 -1.45 4.21 -16.91
C PRO A 265 -1.87 3.47 -18.20
N SER A 266 -1.90 4.20 -19.32
CA SER A 266 -2.26 3.62 -20.63
C SER A 266 -1.27 2.52 -21.05
N PRO A 267 -1.65 1.57 -21.94
CA PRO A 267 -0.74 0.52 -22.39
C PRO A 267 0.46 1.11 -23.15
N GLU A 268 0.25 2.20 -23.89
CA GLU A 268 1.30 2.96 -24.58
C GLU A 268 2.28 3.57 -23.58
N ASP A 269 1.77 4.16 -22.50
CA ASP A 269 2.61 4.75 -21.45
C ASP A 269 3.35 3.67 -20.64
N GLN A 270 2.75 2.48 -20.46
CA GLN A 270 3.40 1.33 -19.82
C GLN A 270 4.53 0.74 -20.68
N HIS A 271 4.34 0.63 -22.00
CA HIS A 271 5.38 0.18 -22.93
C HIS A 271 6.55 1.17 -22.96
N ASN A 272 6.26 2.47 -23.13
CA ASN A 272 7.27 3.52 -23.09
C ASN A 272 8.04 3.49 -21.78
N HIS A 273 7.36 3.34 -20.63
CA HIS A 273 8.03 3.29 -19.34
C HIS A 273 8.97 2.08 -19.20
N THR A 274 8.58 0.92 -19.74
CA THR A 274 9.36 -0.32 -19.68
C THR A 274 10.57 -0.27 -20.61
N GLU A 275 10.40 0.23 -21.83
CA GLU A 275 11.49 0.44 -22.80
C GLU A 275 12.52 1.47 -22.29
N LEU A 276 12.05 2.60 -21.73
CA LEU A 276 12.95 3.60 -21.13
C LEU A 276 13.69 3.05 -19.91
N GLN A 277 13.04 2.24 -19.06
CA GLN A 277 13.73 1.60 -17.93
C GLN A 277 14.79 0.60 -18.40
N ALA A 278 14.53 -0.15 -19.48
CA ALA A 278 15.52 -1.06 -20.07
C ALA A 278 16.71 -0.29 -20.69
N GLN A 279 16.49 0.88 -21.28
CA GLN A 279 17.56 1.74 -21.82
C GLN A 279 18.41 2.39 -20.71
N LEU A 280 17.81 2.74 -19.58
CA LEU A 280 18.49 3.31 -18.39
C LEU A 280 19.25 2.25 -17.56
N ALA A 281 18.97 0.97 -17.78
CA ALA A 281 19.77 -0.16 -17.29
C ALA A 281 21.03 -0.31 -18.15
N SER A 282 21.87 0.74 -18.18
CA SER A 282 23.19 0.71 -18.79
C SER A 282 24.08 -0.31 -18.05
N PRO A 283 25.03 -0.99 -18.73
CA PRO A 283 25.93 -1.97 -18.10
C PRO A 283 26.81 -1.41 -16.97
N ASP A 284 26.92 -0.08 -16.86
CA ASP A 284 27.79 0.61 -15.89
C ASP A 284 27.19 0.79 -14.47
N LYS A 285 25.89 0.53 -14.25
CA LYS A 285 25.31 0.62 -12.90
C LYS A 285 25.39 -0.74 -12.19
N PRO A 286 25.97 -0.82 -10.98
CA PRO A 286 26.11 -2.09 -10.29
C PRO A 286 24.75 -2.71 -9.98
N SER A 287 24.61 -3.99 -10.30
CA SER A 287 23.40 -4.77 -10.06
C SER A 287 23.08 -4.85 -8.57
N LEU A 288 21.83 -5.20 -8.23
CA LEU A 288 21.45 -5.41 -6.82
C LEU A 288 22.36 -6.45 -6.14
N ALA A 289 22.76 -7.50 -6.87
CA ALA A 289 23.68 -8.52 -6.37
C ALA A 289 25.04 -7.91 -6.01
N GLN A 290 25.62 -7.12 -6.93
CA GLN A 290 26.89 -6.42 -6.68
C GLN A 290 26.79 -5.43 -5.50
N LYS A 291 25.67 -4.71 -5.36
CA LYS A 291 25.44 -3.81 -4.21
C LYS A 291 25.34 -4.56 -2.88
N LEU A 292 24.68 -5.72 -2.88
CA LEU A 292 24.56 -6.56 -1.68
C LEU A 292 25.89 -7.23 -1.33
N GLU A 293 26.68 -7.65 -2.32
CA GLU A 293 28.04 -8.18 -2.12
C GLU A 293 28.97 -7.11 -1.53
N LEU A 294 28.95 -5.88 -2.05
CA LEU A 294 29.70 -4.75 -1.50
C LEU A 294 29.28 -4.41 -0.07
N GLN A 295 27.98 -4.45 0.24
CA GLN A 295 27.49 -4.28 1.62
C GLN A 295 27.94 -5.42 2.54
N ALA A 296 27.93 -6.66 2.07
CA ALA A 296 28.40 -7.81 2.85
C ALA A 296 29.91 -7.76 3.12
N LEU A 297 30.71 -7.29 2.15
CA LEU A 297 32.14 -7.07 2.30
C LEU A 297 32.44 -5.94 3.29
N GLY A 298 31.73 -4.81 3.21
CA GLY A 298 31.86 -3.70 4.16
C GLY A 298 31.40 -4.01 5.59
N HIS A 299 30.58 -5.04 5.78
CA HIS A 299 30.25 -5.55 7.12
C HIS A 299 31.32 -6.50 7.68
N LYS A 300 32.00 -7.28 6.82
CA LYS A 300 33.11 -8.16 7.25
C LYS A 300 34.30 -7.36 7.78
N ASP A 301 34.65 -6.23 7.15
CA ASP A 301 35.76 -5.37 7.61
C ASP A 301 35.47 -4.62 8.92
N LYS A 302 34.20 -4.50 9.32
CA LYS A 302 33.81 -3.93 10.62
C LYS A 302 33.74 -4.98 11.73
N SER A 303 33.55 -6.25 11.40
CA SER A 303 33.53 -7.37 12.36
C SER A 303 34.90 -7.96 12.67
N SER A 304 35.97 -7.53 12.00
CA SER A 304 37.36 -7.97 12.22
C SER A 304 38.19 -7.00 13.07
N VAL A 305 37.58 -5.95 13.62
CA VAL A 305 38.19 -5.07 14.63
C VAL A 305 37.42 -5.23 15.95
N GLN A 306 37.62 -6.36 16.61
CA GLN A 306 37.43 -6.57 18.04
C GLN A 306 38.33 -7.71 18.51
#